data_AF-T0Z1U1-F1
#
_entry.id   AF-T0Z1U1-F1
#
_cell.length_a   1.000
_cell.length_b   1.000
_cell.length_c   1.000
_cell.angle_alpha   90.00
_cell.angle_beta   90.00
_cell.angle_gamma   90.00
#
_symmetry.space_group_name_H-M   'P 1'
#
loop_
_entity.id
_entity.type
_entity.pdbx_description
1 polymer ?
#
loop_
_entity_poly.entity_id
_entity_poly.type
_entity_poly.pdbx_seq_one_letter_code
_entity_poly.pdbx_strand_id
1 'polypeptide(L)'
;AIASKYRNSGQTCVCANRLLVQGGVYDAFAHKLRDAVAKLRVGDGLSGPTDQGPLIDARALAKVERHLADAVEKGARILLGGRRHALGGTFFEPTVVTGATAEMLMAREETFGPVAPLFRFATEAEAIEMANDTEFGLASYFTRAIWPAAGAWPRRSSTA
;
A
#
# COMPACT_ATOMS: atom_id res chain seq x y z
N ALA A 1 -6.00 -3.75 3.79
CA ALA A 1 -5.19 -3.03 2.79
C ALA A 1 -6.06 -2.31 1.76
N ILE A 2 -6.75 -3.03 0.86
CA ILE A 2 -7.53 -2.42 -0.25
C ILE A 2 -8.52 -1.35 0.23
N ALA A 3 -9.42 -1.71 1.14
CA ALA A 3 -10.46 -0.80 1.64
C ALA A 3 -9.95 0.40 2.46
N SER A 4 -8.69 0.39 2.90
CA SER A 4 -8.07 1.48 3.66
C SER A 4 -7.23 2.39 2.77
N LYS A 5 -6.35 1.84 1.91
CA LYS A 5 -5.45 2.67 1.08
C LYS A 5 -6.12 3.25 -0.16
N TYR A 6 -7.05 2.52 -0.77
CA TYR A 6 -7.63 2.91 -2.06
C TYR A 6 -9.01 3.56 -1.92
N ARG A 7 -9.54 3.73 -0.71
CA ARG A 7 -10.76 4.53 -0.51
C ARG A 7 -10.53 5.95 -1.02
N ASN A 8 -11.46 6.48 -1.80
CA ASN A 8 -11.37 7.82 -2.41
C ASN A 8 -10.05 8.06 -3.18
N SER A 9 -9.55 7.04 -3.88
CA SER A 9 -8.24 7.09 -4.56
C SER A 9 -7.06 7.41 -3.63
N GLY A 10 -7.13 7.03 -2.36
CA GLY A 10 -6.11 7.32 -1.35
C GLY A 10 -6.10 8.75 -0.84
N GLN A 11 -7.10 9.56 -1.21
CA GLN A 11 -7.30 10.94 -0.76
C GLN A 11 -8.22 10.93 0.46
N THR A 12 -7.80 10.29 1.54
CA THR A 12 -8.48 10.36 2.83
C THR A 12 -7.41 10.36 3.92
N CYS A 13 -7.56 11.23 4.91
CA CYS A 13 -6.58 11.44 5.98
C CYS A 13 -6.30 10.20 6.86
N VAL A 14 -7.08 9.12 6.70
CA VAL A 14 -6.93 7.83 7.41
C VAL A 14 -6.46 6.68 6.49
N CYS A 15 -6.07 6.97 5.25
CA CYS A 15 -5.52 5.95 4.35
C CYS A 15 -4.16 5.47 4.86
N ALA A 16 -3.95 4.14 4.88
CA ALA A 16 -2.70 3.56 5.37
C ALA A 16 -1.50 4.00 4.49
N ASN A 17 -0.74 4.98 4.95
CA ASN A 17 0.43 5.51 4.23
C ASN A 17 1.63 4.57 4.27
N ARG A 18 1.68 3.67 5.26
CA ARG A 18 2.72 2.64 5.39
C ARG A 18 2.05 1.29 5.64
N LEU A 19 2.31 0.31 4.78
CA LEU A 19 1.89 -1.07 5.01
C LEU A 19 3.10 -1.85 5.51
N LEU A 20 3.18 -2.05 6.83
CA LEU A 20 4.20 -2.87 7.46
C LEU A 20 3.83 -4.35 7.28
N VAL A 21 4.73 -5.14 6.71
CA VAL A 21 4.51 -6.55 6.41
C VAL A 21 5.66 -7.38 6.94
N GLN A 22 5.33 -8.39 7.74
CA GLN A 22 6.31 -9.29 8.34
C GLN A 22 7.06 -10.06 7.25
N GLY A 23 8.39 -10.16 7.38
CA GLY A 23 9.28 -10.77 6.38
C GLY A 23 8.85 -12.15 5.91
N GLY A 24 8.36 -13.01 6.81
CA GLY A 24 7.93 -14.38 6.48
C GLY A 24 6.74 -14.47 5.51
N VAL A 25 5.96 -13.40 5.35
CA VAL A 25 4.80 -13.36 4.44
C VAL A 25 4.89 -12.24 3.40
N TYR A 26 5.99 -11.49 3.36
CA TYR A 26 6.11 -10.26 2.57
C TYR A 26 5.80 -10.47 1.09
N ASP A 27 6.46 -11.43 0.45
CA ASP A 27 6.32 -11.64 -0.99
C ASP A 27 4.92 -12.18 -1.34
N ALA A 28 4.42 -13.14 -0.56
CA ALA A 28 3.07 -13.68 -0.73
C ALA A 28 1.98 -12.60 -0.57
N PHE A 29 2.15 -11.70 0.41
CA PHE A 29 1.27 -10.57 0.60
C PHE A 29 1.36 -9.58 -0.55
N ALA A 30 2.56 -9.23 -1.00
CA ALA A 30 2.78 -8.29 -2.09
C ALA A 30 2.11 -8.76 -3.39
N HIS A 31 2.24 -10.04 -3.74
CA HIS A 31 1.58 -10.63 -4.91
C HIS A 31 0.05 -10.64 -4.79
N LYS A 32 -0.48 -11.03 -3.62
CA LYS A 32 -1.94 -10.97 -3.38
C LYS A 32 -2.49 -9.55 -3.43
N LEU A 33 -1.72 -8.58 -2.91
CA LEU A 33 -2.08 -7.17 -2.97
C LEU A 33 -2.10 -6.69 -4.42
N ARG A 34 -1.05 -6.97 -5.20
CA ARG A 34 -1.00 -6.70 -6.64
C ARG A 34 -2.25 -7.22 -7.34
N ASP A 35 -2.62 -8.48 -7.12
CA ASP A 35 -3.78 -9.10 -7.77
C ASP A 35 -5.11 -8.46 -7.41
N ALA A 36 -5.25 -8.03 -6.16
CA ALA A 36 -6.44 -7.33 -5.72
C ALA A 36 -6.49 -5.89 -6.28
N VAL A 37 -5.35 -5.20 -6.33
CA VAL A 37 -5.24 -3.83 -6.86
C VAL A 37 -5.46 -3.79 -8.37
N ALA A 38 -4.97 -4.79 -9.11
CA ALA A 38 -5.14 -4.90 -10.56
C ALA A 38 -6.60 -5.06 -11.01
N LYS A 39 -7.50 -5.41 -10.07
CA LYS A 39 -8.95 -5.53 -10.33
C LYS A 39 -9.71 -4.22 -10.13
N LEU A 40 -9.08 -3.17 -9.60
CA LEU A 40 -9.72 -1.88 -9.36
C LEU A 40 -9.97 -1.17 -10.69
N ARG A 41 -11.21 -0.73 -10.90
CA ARG A 41 -11.62 0.02 -12.10
C ARG A 41 -11.39 1.50 -11.87
N VAL A 42 -10.53 2.08 -12.70
CA VAL A 42 -10.33 3.53 -12.77
C VAL A 42 -11.34 4.09 -13.78
N GLY A 43 -12.08 5.13 -13.39
CA GLY A 43 -13.15 5.66 -14.23
C GLY A 43 -13.76 6.94 -13.68
N ASP A 44 -14.64 7.56 -14.46
CA ASP A 44 -15.49 8.65 -13.97
C ASP A 44 -16.58 8.07 -13.07
N GLY A 45 -16.72 8.63 -11.86
CA GLY A 45 -17.70 8.21 -10.86
C GLY A 45 -19.16 8.39 -11.30
N LEU A 46 -19.42 9.21 -12.32
CA LEU A 46 -20.76 9.42 -12.88
C LEU A 46 -21.09 8.46 -14.05
N SER A 47 -20.08 7.77 -14.58
CA SER A 47 -20.18 7.00 -15.84
C SER A 47 -20.46 5.51 -15.66
N GLY A 48 -20.49 5.01 -14.41
CA GLY A 48 -20.73 3.60 -14.11
C GLY A 48 -20.02 3.12 -12.84
N PRO A 49 -19.89 1.79 -12.66
CA PRO A 49 -19.25 1.24 -11.47
C PRO A 49 -17.73 1.45 -11.52
N THR A 50 -17.31 2.52 -10.85
CA THR A 50 -15.92 2.98 -10.71
C THR A 50 -15.43 2.70 -9.31
N ASP A 51 -14.22 2.14 -9.17
CA ASP A 51 -13.59 1.94 -7.87
C ASP A 51 -12.62 3.08 -7.54
N GLN A 52 -11.99 3.70 -8.53
CA GLN A 52 -11.00 4.78 -8.39
C GLN A 52 -11.31 5.96 -9.32
N GLY A 53 -11.57 7.14 -8.75
CA GLY A 53 -11.73 8.39 -9.47
C GLY A 53 -10.42 9.14 -9.69
N PRO A 54 -10.45 10.33 -10.31
CA PRO A 54 -9.26 11.15 -10.53
C PRO A 54 -8.71 11.72 -9.22
N LEU A 55 -7.44 12.13 -9.24
CA LEU A 55 -6.88 12.98 -8.20
C LEU A 55 -7.47 14.39 -8.29
N ILE A 56 -7.45 15.12 -7.17
CA ILE A 56 -8.09 16.45 -7.05
C ILE A 56 -7.55 17.47 -8.05
N ASP A 57 -6.24 17.48 -8.31
CA ASP A 57 -5.60 18.42 -9.22
C ASP A 57 -4.26 17.87 -9.78
N ALA A 58 -3.64 18.66 -10.67
CA ALA A 58 -2.35 18.33 -11.27
C ALA A 58 -1.18 18.36 -10.28
N ARG A 59 -1.31 19.08 -9.15
CA ARG A 59 -0.27 19.14 -8.11
C ARG A 59 -0.22 17.84 -7.32
N ALA A 60 -1.38 17.26 -7.00
CA ALA A 60 -1.48 15.94 -6.39
C ALA A 60 -0.85 14.87 -7.29
N LEU A 61 -1.11 14.94 -8.59
CA LEU A 61 -0.51 14.03 -9.56
C LEU A 61 1.02 14.17 -9.60
N ALA A 62 1.55 15.39 -9.69
CA ALA A 62 2.98 15.64 -9.69
C ALA A 62 3.66 15.19 -8.36
N LYS A 63 2.95 15.31 -7.22
CA LYS A 63 3.43 14.81 -5.93
C LYS A 63 3.57 13.28 -5.93
N VAL A 64 2.57 12.57 -6.44
CA VAL A 64 2.61 11.11 -6.60
C VAL A 64 3.82 10.70 -7.46
N GLU A 65 4.01 11.34 -8.61
CA GLU A 65 5.14 11.06 -9.51
C GLU A 65 6.49 11.30 -8.82
N ARG A 66 6.63 12.42 -8.08
CA ARG A 66 7.85 12.73 -7.31
C ARG A 66 8.17 11.64 -6.28
N HIS A 67 7.16 11.18 -5.54
CA HIS A 67 7.35 10.16 -4.50
C HIS A 67 7.76 8.81 -5.11
N LEU A 68 7.16 8.44 -6.25
CA LEU A 68 7.52 7.22 -6.96
C LEU A 68 8.94 7.28 -7.52
N ALA A 69 9.33 8.42 -8.10
CA ALA A 69 10.67 8.62 -8.62
C ALA A 69 11.73 8.50 -7.51
N ASP A 70 11.53 9.20 -6.39
CA ASP A 70 12.42 9.13 -5.22
C ASP A 70 12.56 7.71 -4.67
N ALA A 71 11.45 6.97 -4.57
CA ALA A 71 11.48 5.60 -4.09
C ALA A 71 12.26 4.68 -5.03
N VAL A 72 12.05 4.80 -6.34
CA VAL A 72 12.78 4.01 -7.34
C VAL A 72 14.28 4.35 -7.33
N GLU A 73 14.64 5.63 -7.24
CA GLU A 73 16.03 6.07 -7.12
C GLU A 73 16.71 5.47 -5.88
N LYS A 74 15.98 5.34 -4.77
CA LYS A 74 16.44 4.72 -3.52
C LYS A 74 16.28 3.20 -3.48
N GLY A 75 15.95 2.56 -4.60
CA GLY A 75 15.96 1.10 -4.75
C GLY A 75 14.62 0.38 -4.53
N ALA A 76 13.51 1.10 -4.33
CA ALA A 76 12.19 0.50 -4.36
C ALA A 76 11.84 0.00 -5.76
N ARG A 77 10.86 -0.90 -5.83
CA ARG A 77 10.34 -1.44 -7.09
C ARG A 77 8.83 -1.23 -7.19
N ILE A 78 8.38 -0.75 -8.33
CA ILE A 78 6.96 -0.66 -8.67
C ILE A 78 6.51 -2.05 -9.13
N LEU A 79 5.66 -2.70 -8.33
CA LEU A 79 5.12 -4.03 -8.62
C LEU A 79 3.89 -3.98 -9.54
N LEU A 80 3.15 -2.87 -9.49
CA LEU A 80 1.97 -2.60 -10.31
C LEU A 80 1.78 -1.09 -10.45
N GLY A 81 1.26 -0.65 -11.60
CA GLY A 81 0.87 0.73 -11.85
C GLY A 81 2.08 1.66 -12.05
N GLY A 82 2.05 2.79 -11.35
CA GLY A 82 3.15 3.76 -11.30
C GLY A 82 3.13 4.80 -12.41
N ARG A 83 2.04 4.91 -13.16
CA ARG A 83 1.89 5.83 -14.29
C ARG A 83 0.55 6.56 -14.28
N ARG A 84 0.50 7.66 -15.04
CA ARG A 84 -0.77 8.33 -15.37
C ARG A 84 -1.68 7.38 -16.13
N HIS A 85 -2.97 7.43 -15.85
CA HIS A 85 -3.94 6.54 -16.48
C HIS A 85 -4.28 7.01 -17.90
N ALA A 86 -4.65 6.06 -18.78
CA ALA A 86 -5.00 6.35 -20.17
C ALA A 86 -6.24 7.28 -20.35
N LEU A 87 -7.05 7.44 -19.31
CA LEU A 87 -8.19 8.37 -19.29
C LEU A 87 -7.76 9.85 -19.32
N GLY A 88 -6.47 10.16 -19.10
CA GLY A 88 -5.95 11.51 -19.15
C GLY A 88 -6.28 12.35 -17.91
N GLY A 89 -6.14 13.67 -18.00
CA GLY A 89 -6.41 14.59 -16.88
C GLY A 89 -5.58 14.28 -15.64
N THR A 90 -6.25 14.16 -14.49
CA THR A 90 -5.64 13.87 -13.19
C THR A 90 -5.84 12.41 -12.74
N PHE A 91 -6.15 11.51 -13.67
CA PHE A 91 -6.26 10.08 -13.37
C PHE A 91 -4.89 9.42 -13.26
N PHE A 92 -4.73 8.54 -12.27
CA PHE A 92 -3.48 7.82 -12.00
C PHE A 92 -3.76 6.33 -11.73
N GLU A 93 -2.84 5.46 -12.14
CA GLU A 93 -2.97 4.02 -11.93
C GLU A 93 -2.83 3.63 -10.45
N PRO A 94 -3.71 2.76 -9.93
CA PRO A 94 -3.49 2.14 -8.62
C PRO A 94 -2.12 1.43 -8.58
N THR A 95 -1.30 1.84 -7.62
CA THR A 95 0.13 1.53 -7.61
C THR A 95 0.51 0.74 -6.37
N VAL A 96 1.34 -0.29 -6.54
CA VAL A 96 1.93 -1.06 -5.44
C VAL A 96 3.45 -0.93 -5.51
N VAL A 97 4.08 -0.53 -4.41
CA VAL A 97 5.53 -0.34 -4.31
C VAL A 97 6.08 -1.32 -3.28
N THR A 98 7.08 -2.10 -3.67
CA THR A 98 7.83 -3.02 -2.81
C THR A 98 9.22 -2.47 -2.52
N GLY A 99 9.81 -2.88 -1.39
CA GLY A 99 11.11 -2.39 -0.95
C GLY A 99 11.09 -0.96 -0.46
N ALA A 100 9.97 -0.48 0.09
CA ALA A 100 9.90 0.85 0.66
C ALA A 100 10.70 0.91 1.98
N THR A 101 11.44 2.01 2.18
CA THR A 101 12.30 2.23 3.35
C THR A 101 12.10 3.64 3.95
N ALA A 102 12.62 3.87 5.16
CA ALA A 102 12.41 5.13 5.90
C ALA A 102 13.14 6.35 5.28
N GLU A 103 14.08 6.11 4.38
CA GLU A 103 14.81 7.14 3.64
C GLU A 103 13.98 7.73 2.49
N MET A 104 12.89 7.08 2.08
CA MET A 104 12.07 7.49 0.94
C MET A 104 11.06 8.57 1.34
N LEU A 105 10.78 9.50 0.43
CA LEU A 105 9.80 10.58 0.65
C LEU A 105 8.44 10.03 1.04
N MET A 106 7.98 8.94 0.43
CA MET A 106 6.70 8.31 0.77
C MET A 106 6.61 7.73 2.19
N ALA A 107 7.74 7.59 2.90
CA ALA A 107 7.75 7.19 4.30
C ALA A 107 7.56 8.37 5.27
N ARG A 108 7.89 9.59 4.83
CA ARG A 108 7.91 10.82 5.65
C ARG A 108 6.82 11.80 5.27
N GLU A 109 6.47 11.86 3.99
CA GLU A 109 5.44 12.73 3.45
C GLU A 109 4.19 11.93 3.06
N GLU A 110 3.02 12.49 3.33
CA GLU A 110 1.77 11.93 2.85
C GLU A 110 1.69 12.01 1.31
N THR A 111 1.60 10.86 0.65
CA THR A 111 1.54 10.81 -0.83
C THR A 111 0.20 11.31 -1.38
N PHE A 112 -0.90 11.11 -0.63
CA PHE A 112 -2.26 11.55 -1.00
C PHE A 112 -2.69 11.11 -2.41
N GLY A 113 -2.48 9.83 -2.72
CA GLY A 113 -2.86 9.20 -3.97
C GLY A 113 -2.88 7.67 -3.86
N PRO A 114 -3.25 6.94 -4.94
CA PRO A 114 -3.53 5.51 -4.90
C PRO A 114 -2.24 4.67 -4.93
N VAL A 115 -1.29 4.97 -4.04
CA VAL A 115 0.04 4.33 -3.93
C VAL A 115 0.14 3.56 -2.61
N ALA A 116 0.36 2.26 -2.69
CA ALA A 116 0.54 1.37 -1.54
C ALA A 116 2.01 0.95 -1.38
N PRO A 117 2.80 1.64 -0.53
CA PRO A 117 4.16 1.23 -0.21
C PRO A 117 4.20 0.13 0.85
N LEU A 118 4.96 -0.93 0.56
CA LEU A 118 5.18 -2.08 1.44
C LEU A 118 6.54 -2.00 2.11
N PHE A 119 6.53 -1.91 3.44
CA PHE A 119 7.71 -1.88 4.30
C PHE A 119 7.87 -3.25 4.95
N ARG A 120 9.07 -3.81 4.88
CA ARG A 120 9.37 -5.11 5.48
C ARG A 120 9.86 -4.92 6.91
N PHE A 121 9.40 -5.74 7.83
CA PHE A 121 9.97 -5.85 9.18
C PHE A 121 10.24 -7.32 9.52
N ALA A 122 11.24 -7.58 10.36
CA ALA A 122 11.59 -8.90 10.85
C ALA A 122 11.02 -9.18 12.25
N THR A 123 11.05 -8.20 13.15
CA THR A 123 10.62 -8.38 14.55
C THR A 123 9.45 -7.47 14.93
N GLU A 124 8.72 -7.86 15.98
CA GLU A 124 7.65 -7.03 16.53
C GLU A 124 8.17 -5.68 17.04
N ALA A 125 9.32 -5.68 17.72
CA ALA A 125 9.95 -4.45 18.20
C ALA A 125 10.25 -3.48 17.05
N GLU A 126 10.85 -3.98 15.96
CA GLU A 126 11.09 -3.21 14.74
C GLU A 126 9.78 -2.66 14.13
N ALA A 127 8.72 -3.47 14.09
CA ALA A 127 7.43 -3.01 13.59
C ALA A 127 6.84 -1.86 14.44
N ILE A 128 7.00 -1.93 15.76
CA ILE A 128 6.56 -0.88 16.69
C ILE A 128 7.38 0.40 16.48
N GLU A 129 8.71 0.27 16.37
CA GLU A 129 9.60 1.40 16.08
C GLU A 129 9.22 2.06 14.74
N MET A 130 9.11 1.28 13.67
CA MET A 130 8.69 1.80 12.35
C MET A 130 7.31 2.44 12.37
N ALA A 131 6.37 1.89 13.15
CA ALA A 131 5.03 2.47 13.26
C ALA A 131 5.06 3.83 13.97
N ASN A 132 5.93 3.99 14.97
CA ASN A 132 6.04 5.21 15.78
C ASN A 132 7.03 6.24 15.20
N ASP A 133 7.95 5.84 14.31
CA ASP A 133 8.91 6.71 13.64
C ASP A 133 8.22 7.53 12.53
N THR A 134 7.42 8.51 12.94
CA THR A 134 6.65 9.40 12.08
C THR A 134 6.24 10.64 12.87
N GLU A 135 6.31 11.80 12.24
CA GLU A 135 5.77 13.05 12.80
C GLU A 135 4.22 13.07 12.78
N PHE A 136 3.59 12.06 12.16
CA PHE A 136 2.14 11.91 11.99
C PHE A 136 1.60 10.68 12.71
N GLY A 137 0.59 10.82 13.56
CA GLY A 137 0.00 9.75 14.39
C GLY A 137 -1.52 9.56 14.24
N LEU A 138 -2.06 9.63 13.01
CA LEU A 138 -3.52 9.71 12.78
C LEU A 138 -4.30 8.39 12.94
N ALA A 139 -3.79 7.25 12.43
CA ALA A 139 -4.45 5.94 12.60
C ALA A 139 -3.49 4.77 12.32
N SER A 140 -3.59 3.71 13.13
CA SER A 140 -2.89 2.43 12.91
C SER A 140 -3.89 1.29 12.82
N TYR A 141 -3.79 0.48 11.76
CA TYR A 141 -4.66 -0.68 11.56
C TYR A 141 -3.84 -1.96 11.66
N PHE A 142 -4.08 -2.72 12.72
CA PHE A 142 -3.50 -4.05 12.91
C PHE A 142 -4.51 -5.12 12.48
N THR A 143 -4.06 -6.12 11.72
CA THR A 143 -4.84 -7.32 11.47
C THR A 143 -4.03 -8.54 11.86
N ARG A 144 -4.55 -9.32 12.81
CA ARG A 144 -4.11 -10.69 13.04
C ARG A 144 -4.81 -11.52 11.98
N ALA A 145 -4.07 -12.28 11.18
CA ALA A 145 -4.68 -13.18 10.21
C ALA A 145 -5.64 -14.14 10.93
N ILE A 146 -6.94 -13.89 10.83
CA ILE A 146 -7.96 -14.92 10.93
C ILE A 146 -8.53 -15.09 9.52
N TRP A 147 -7.83 -15.90 8.73
CA TRP A 147 -8.48 -16.61 7.64
C TRP A 147 -8.18 -18.09 7.83
N PRO A 148 -9.20 -18.98 7.78
CA PRO A 148 -9.07 -20.33 8.29
C PRO A 148 -8.00 -21.07 7.53
N ALA A 149 -7.04 -21.59 8.29
CA ALA A 149 -6.13 -22.62 7.83
C ALA A 149 -6.96 -23.85 7.43
N ALA A 150 -7.39 -23.91 6.17
CA ALA A 150 -7.60 -25.17 5.50
C ALA A 150 -6.21 -25.78 5.25
N GLY A 151 -5.64 -26.36 6.31
CA GLY A 151 -4.29 -26.88 6.34
C GLY A 151 -3.92 -27.24 7.77
N ALA A 152 -4.31 -28.44 8.16
CA ALA A 152 -4.05 -29.01 9.48
C ALA A 152 -2.57 -28.82 9.87
N TRP A 153 -2.33 -28.11 10.97
CA TRP A 153 -1.05 -28.13 11.65
C TRP A 153 -0.86 -29.53 12.25
N PRO A 154 0.25 -30.25 11.98
CA PRO A 154 0.47 -31.53 12.61
C PRO A 154 0.70 -31.30 14.11
N ARG A 155 -0.21 -31.84 14.93
CA ARG A 155 0.02 -31.97 16.37
C ARG A 155 1.21 -32.90 16.54
N ARG A 156 2.32 -32.40 17.09
CA ARG A 156 3.32 -33.29 17.70
C ARG A 156 2.65 -33.91 18.92
N SER A 157 2.38 -35.21 18.85
CA SER A 157 2.06 -36.02 20.01
C SER A 157 3.31 -36.13 20.88
N SER A 158 3.28 -35.53 22.08
CA SER A 158 4.17 -35.92 23.16
C SER A 158 3.43 -36.90 24.05
N THR A 159 3.73 -38.18 23.89
CA THR A 159 3.58 -39.19 24.93
C THR A 159 4.69 -38.99 25.96
N ALA A 160 4.30 -38.67 27.20
CA ALA A 160 4.87 -39.17 28.45
C ALA A 160 3.93 -38.74 29.59
#